data_AF-A0A2P1BNJ7-F1
#
_entry.id   AF-A0A2P1BNJ7-F1
#
_cell.length_a   1.000
_cell.length_b   1.000
_cell.length_c   1.000
_cell.angle_alpha   90.00
_cell.angle_beta   90.00
_cell.angle_gamma   90.00
#
_symmetry.space_group_name_H-M   'P 1'
#
loop_
_entity.id
_entity.type
_entity.pdbx_description
1 polymer ?
#
loop_
_entity_poly.entity_id
_entity_poly.type
_entity_poly.pdbx_seq_one_letter_code
_entity_poly.pdbx_strand_id
1 'polypeptide(L)'
;MIVGQFDDISAVHGNPSVGVSQVTRAAAGALRAADSETSALIADTVIRNRNDRQYLQRVINDAGKIDEVRNKITEAITSWGACHQ
;
A
#
# COMPACT_ATOMS: atom_id res chain seq x y z
N MET A 1 15.76 -0.90 -27.00
CA MET A 1 15.20 0.42 -27.36
C MET A 1 14.03 0.68 -26.44
N ILE A 2 14.11 1.80 -25.71
CA ILE A 2 13.06 2.53 -24.98
C ILE A 2 12.37 1.80 -23.82
N VAL A 3 12.74 2.24 -22.62
CA VAL A 3 11.89 2.30 -21.43
C VAL A 3 10.64 3.12 -21.79
N GLY A 4 9.48 2.47 -21.91
CA GLY A 4 8.20 3.14 -21.67
C GLY A 4 7.99 3.11 -20.16
N GLN A 5 8.53 4.04 -19.39
CA GLN A 5 7.91 5.33 -19.08
C GLN A 5 6.39 5.19 -18.94
N PHE A 6 6.01 5.00 -17.67
CA PHE A 6 4.75 5.45 -17.07
C PHE A 6 3.52 5.01 -17.86
N ASP A 7 3.13 3.75 -17.67
CA ASP A 7 1.72 3.40 -17.82
C ASP A 7 0.95 4.34 -16.88
N ASP A 8 0.06 5.04 -17.55
CA ASP A 8 -0.74 6.15 -17.10
C ASP A 8 -1.26 5.88 -15.68
N ILE A 9 -1.16 6.91 -14.84
CA ILE A 9 -1.83 6.96 -13.56
C ILE A 9 -3.30 6.76 -13.87
N SER A 10 -3.76 5.51 -13.82
CA SER A 10 -5.13 5.14 -14.10
C SER A 10 -5.98 5.90 -13.10
N ALA A 11 -6.50 7.02 -13.58
CA ALA A 11 -7.29 7.95 -12.83
C ALA A 11 -8.49 7.15 -12.35
N VAL A 12 -8.50 6.90 -11.04
CA VAL A 12 -9.48 6.13 -10.31
C VAL A 12 -10.88 6.66 -10.63
N HIS A 13 -11.49 6.15 -11.69
CA HIS A 13 -12.88 6.40 -12.08
C HIS A 13 -13.75 5.21 -11.66
N GLY A 14 -13.45 4.64 -10.50
CA GLY A 14 -14.26 3.67 -9.80
C GLY A 14 -14.11 4.02 -8.33
N ASN A 15 -15.19 4.48 -7.71
CA ASN A 15 -15.28 4.94 -6.32
C ASN A 15 -14.05 4.57 -5.44
N PRO A 16 -13.08 5.49 -5.20
CA PRO A 16 -11.85 5.18 -4.48
C PRO A 16 -12.11 4.60 -3.09
N SER A 17 -13.28 4.86 -2.50
CA SER A 17 -13.68 4.39 -1.18
C SER A 17 -13.73 2.86 -1.03
N VAL A 18 -14.10 2.13 -2.09
CA VAL A 18 -14.28 0.66 -2.03
C VAL A 18 -12.92 -0.06 -2.11
N GLY A 19 -12.05 0.38 -3.01
CA GLY A 19 -10.68 -0.14 -3.13
C GLY A 19 -9.82 0.21 -1.91
N VAL A 20 -9.95 1.45 -1.41
CA VAL A 20 -9.23 1.91 -0.20
C VAL A 20 -9.58 1.03 1.00
N SER A 21 -10.84 0.67 1.21
CA SER A 21 -11.24 -0.17 2.36
C SER A 21 -10.59 -1.57 2.37
N GLN A 22 -10.22 -2.13 1.21
CA GLN A 22 -9.53 -3.41 1.13
C GLN A 22 -8.02 -3.26 1.18
N VAL A 23 -7.47 -2.23 0.55
CA VAL A 23 -6.06 -1.87 0.70
C VAL A 23 -5.74 -1.52 2.16
N THR A 24 -6.61 -0.80 2.87
CA THR A 24 -6.50 -0.50 4.30
C THR A 24 -6.51 -1.76 5.15
N ARG A 25 -7.35 -2.77 4.83
CA ARG A 25 -7.33 -4.06 5.53
C ARG A 25 -6.06 -4.85 5.25
N ALA A 26 -5.58 -4.88 4.01
CA ALA A 26 -4.32 -5.53 3.65
C ALA A 26 -3.12 -4.86 4.33
N ALA A 27 -3.09 -3.53 4.34
CA ALA A 27 -2.08 -2.74 5.05
C ALA A 27 -2.13 -2.99 6.56
N ALA A 28 -3.32 -2.98 7.17
CA ALA A 28 -3.48 -3.27 8.60
C ALA A 28 -3.05 -4.69 8.95
N GLY A 29 -3.36 -5.69 8.10
CA GLY A 29 -2.90 -7.06 8.28
C GLY A 29 -1.37 -7.19 8.19
N ALA A 30 -0.75 -6.48 7.25
CA ALA A 30 0.70 -6.46 7.10
C ALA A 30 1.40 -5.74 8.27
N LEU A 31 0.85 -4.61 8.73
CA LEU A 31 1.32 -3.91 9.93
C LEU A 31 1.21 -4.80 11.17
N ARG A 32 0.13 -5.59 11.28
CA ARG A 32 -0.04 -6.57 12.37
C ARG A 32 1.02 -7.64 12.34
N ALA A 33 1.35 -8.15 11.16
CA ALA A 33 2.39 -9.15 10.97
C ALA A 33 3.80 -8.60 11.27
N ALA A 34 3.97 -7.28 11.16
CA ALA A 34 5.18 -6.56 11.51
C ALA A 34 5.23 -6.08 12.98
N ASP A 35 4.33 -6.58 13.85
CA ASP A 35 4.18 -6.14 15.25
C ASP A 35 4.13 -4.61 15.40
N SER A 36 3.51 -3.95 14.42
CA SER A 36 3.45 -2.49 14.31
C SER A 36 2.04 -1.99 14.59
N GLU A 37 1.87 -0.70 14.83
CA GLU A 37 0.56 -0.15 15.16
C GLU A 37 -0.44 -0.33 14.00
N THR A 38 -1.57 -0.98 14.29
CA THR A 38 -2.60 -1.39 13.30
C THR A 38 -3.82 -0.48 13.32
N SER A 39 -3.62 0.81 13.60
CA SER A 39 -4.70 1.79 13.55
C SER A 39 -5.13 2.06 12.11
N ALA A 40 -6.43 2.23 11.86
CA ALA A 40 -6.95 2.56 10.52
C ALA A 40 -6.32 3.85 9.96
N LEU A 41 -6.04 4.83 10.83
CA LEU A 41 -5.33 6.06 10.49
C LEU A 41 -3.88 5.79 10.06
N ILE A 42 -3.18 4.92 10.78
CA ILE A 42 -1.79 4.54 10.46
C ILE A 42 -1.77 3.75 9.16
N ALA A 43 -2.66 2.78 8.98
CA ALA A 43 -2.78 2.03 7.74
C ALA A 43 -3.02 2.96 6.54
N ASP A 44 -3.94 3.93 6.66
CA ASP A 44 -4.21 4.90 5.61
C ASP A 44 -3.01 5.83 5.34
N THR A 45 -2.31 6.27 6.38
CA THR A 45 -1.11 7.11 6.24
C THR A 45 0.06 6.33 5.62
N VAL A 46 0.22 5.06 5.98
CA VAL A 46 1.19 4.11 5.40
C VAL A 46 0.88 3.84 3.93
N ILE A 47 -0.39 3.70 3.56
CA ILE A 47 -0.80 3.57 2.15
C ILE A 47 -0.46 4.85 1.38
N ARG A 48 -0.79 6.03 1.92
CA ARG A 48 -0.45 7.30 1.25
C ARG A 48 1.06 7.49 1.09
N ASN A 49 1.81 7.14 2.13
CA ASN A 49 3.27 7.27 2.20
C ASN A 49 4.01 5.97 1.83
N ARG A 50 3.42 5.04 1.06
CA ARG A 50 4.07 3.75 0.75
C ARG A 50 5.42 3.85 0.04
N ASN A 51 5.70 4.99 -0.59
CA ASN A 51 6.97 5.29 -1.25
C ASN A 51 7.98 5.97 -0.32
N ASP A 52 7.56 6.46 0.84
CA ASP A 52 8.40 7.11 1.83
C ASP A 52 8.93 6.07 2.82
N ARG A 53 10.09 5.50 2.50
CA ARG A 53 10.75 4.51 3.38
C ARG A 53 11.10 5.08 4.75
N GLN A 54 11.40 6.38 4.87
CA GLN A 54 11.74 6.98 6.16
C GLN A 54 10.51 7.06 7.07
N TYR A 55 9.34 7.33 6.51
CA TYR A 55 8.09 7.23 7.24
C TYR A 55 7.80 5.78 7.67
N LEU A 56 7.94 4.82 6.75
CA LEU A 56 7.73 3.41 7.08
C LEU A 56 8.68 2.92 8.19
N GLN A 57 9.94 3.32 8.19
CA GLN A 57 10.90 3.01 9.26
C GLN A 57 10.54 3.59 10.63
N ARG A 58 9.78 4.69 10.67
CA ARG A 58 9.30 5.29 11.93
C ARG A 58 8.06 4.60 12.48
N VAL A 59 7.22 4.07 11.59
CA VAL A 59 5.96 3.40 11.95
C VAL A 59 6.17 1.91 12.19
N ILE A 60 7.07 1.29 11.43
CA ILE A 60 7.37 -0.13 11.46
C ILE A 60 8.66 -0.32 12.24
N ASN A 61 8.57 -0.99 13.39
CA ASN A 61 9.70 -1.24 14.28
C ASN A 61 10.76 -2.16 13.64
N ASP A 62 10.31 -3.11 12.82
CA ASP A 62 11.20 -4.08 12.15
C ASP A 62 11.47 -3.67 10.70
N ALA A 63 12.71 -3.26 10.41
CA ALA A 63 13.14 -2.87 9.08
C ALA A 63 13.03 -4.00 8.05
N GLY A 64 13.16 -5.27 8.46
CA GLY A 64 13.00 -6.43 7.58
C GLY A 64 11.55 -6.67 7.16
N LYS A 65 10.59 -6.10 7.89
CA LYS A 65 9.15 -6.18 7.57
C LYS A 65 8.66 -5.03 6.73
N ILE A 66 9.44 -3.95 6.56
CA ILE A 66 9.07 -2.79 5.74
C ILE A 66 8.83 -3.18 4.29
N ASP A 67 9.75 -3.96 3.71
CA ASP A 67 9.64 -4.40 2.33
C ASP A 67 8.47 -5.40 2.16
N GLU A 68 8.19 -6.23 3.17
CA GLU A 68 7.03 -7.13 3.20
C GLU A 68 5.71 -6.34 3.21
N VAL A 69 5.57 -5.33 4.10
CA VAL A 69 4.40 -4.47 4.20
C VAL A 69 4.19 -3.68 2.91
N ARG A 70 5.25 -3.10 2.36
CA ARG A 70 5.20 -2.34 1.10
C ARG A 70 4.80 -3.21 -0.07
N ASN A 71 5.33 -4.44 -0.16
CA ASN A 71 4.94 -5.40 -1.19
C ASN A 71 3.47 -5.76 -1.04
N LYS A 72 2.99 -6.08 0.17
CA LYS A 72 1.57 -6.42 0.39
C LYS A 72 0.61 -5.30 0.00
N ILE A 73 0.95 -4.04 0.30
CA ILE A 73 0.15 -2.88 -0.11
C ILE A 73 0.16 -2.73 -1.63
N THR A 74 1.33 -2.90 -2.27
CA THR A 74 1.47 -2.82 -3.72
C THR A 74 0.70 -3.95 -4.41
N GLU A 75 0.84 -5.19 -3.94
CA GLU A 75 0.08 -6.36 -4.39
C GLU A 75 -1.43 -6.12 -4.28
N ALA A 76 -1.89 -5.57 -3.15
CA ALA A 76 -3.30 -5.24 -2.96
C ALA A 76 -3.74 -4.21 -4.02
N ILE A 77 -3.06 -3.07 -4.14
CA ILE A 77 -3.40 -2.02 -5.12
C ILE A 77 -3.42 -2.57 -6.55
N THR A 78 -2.40 -3.33 -6.94
CA THR A 78 -2.30 -3.96 -8.27
C THR A 78 -3.42 -4.96 -8.49
N SER A 79 -3.76 -5.78 -7.48
CA SER A 79 -4.86 -6.74 -7.55
C SER A 79 -6.24 -6.07 -7.70
N TRP A 80 -6.44 -4.88 -7.09
CA TRP A 80 -7.66 -4.08 -7.28
C TRP A 80 -7.71 -3.46 -8.68
N GLY A 81 -6.59 -2.96 -9.19
CA GLY A 81 -6.50 -2.40 -10.54
C GLY A 81 -6.67 -3.46 -11.64
N ALA A 82 -6.16 -4.67 -11.43
CA ALA A 82 -6.17 -5.74 -12.43
C ALA A 82 -7.54 -6.44 -12.60
N CYS A 83 -8.42 -6.38 -11.60
CA CYS A 83 -9.74 -7.02 -11.67
C CYS A 83 -10.81 -6.15 -12.39
N HIS A 84 -10.41 -4.98 -12.91
CA HIS A 84 -11.28 -4.03 -13.58
C HIS A 84 -10.77 -3.63 -14.99
N GLN A 85 -10.09 -4.56 -15.70
CA GLN A 85 -9.98 -4.52 -17.17
C GLN A 85 -11.02 -5.42 -17.82
#